data_AF-A0A520IQ02-F1
#
_entry.id   AF-A0A520IQ02-F1
#
_cell.length_a   1.000
_cell.length_b   1.000
_cell.length_c   1.000
_cell.angle_alpha   90.00
_cell.angle_beta   90.00
_cell.angle_gamma   90.00
#
_symmetry.space_group_name_H-M   'P 1'
#
loop_
_entity.id
_entity.type
_entity.pdbx_description
1 polymer ?
#
loop_
_entity_poly.entity_id
_entity_poly.type
_entity_poly.pdbx_seq_one_letter_code
_entity_poly.pdbx_strand_id
1 'polypeptide(L)'
;MSIPPLRAAIVPVTPLQQNCTLLWCTVTMRGAFVDPGGDLPKLRAAAAQHGVTIEKIILTHGHIDHCGEAKPLADDYGVQIEGPHEEDRFLTST
;
A
#
# COMPACT_ATOMS: atom_id res chain seq x y z
N MET A 1 9.47 -24.31 -14.40
CA MET A 1 9.94 -23.30 -13.43
C MET A 1 8.80 -23.06 -12.45
N SER A 2 9.06 -23.10 -11.14
CA SER A 2 8.04 -22.83 -10.12
C SER A 2 7.77 -21.33 -10.02
N ILE A 3 6.52 -20.94 -9.78
CA ILE A 3 6.14 -19.54 -9.54
C ILE A 3 6.77 -19.10 -8.21
N PRO A 4 7.46 -17.93 -8.15
CA PRO A 4 7.98 -17.40 -6.90
C PRO A 4 6.86 -17.18 -5.87
N PRO A 5 7.08 -17.46 -4.57
CA PRO A 5 6.03 -17.41 -3.55
C PRO A 5 5.52 -15.99 -3.25
N LEU A 6 6.30 -14.96 -3.62
CA LEU A 6 5.97 -13.55 -3.47
C LEU A 6 6.11 -12.83 -4.81
N ARG A 7 5.19 -11.90 -5.10
CA ARG A 7 5.26 -11.00 -6.26
C ARG A 7 4.95 -9.57 -5.81
N ALA A 8 5.44 -8.60 -6.57
CA ALA A 8 5.12 -7.20 -6.37
C ALA A 8 4.87 -6.48 -7.70
N ALA A 9 4.13 -5.38 -7.64
CA ALA A 9 3.92 -4.43 -8.71
C ALA A 9 4.09 -3.01 -8.18
N ILE A 10 4.78 -2.16 -8.94
CA ILE A 10 4.93 -0.75 -8.62
C ILE A 10 3.79 0.02 -9.28
N VAL A 11 3.11 0.85 -8.49
CA VAL A 11 2.05 1.74 -8.91
C VAL A 11 2.50 3.17 -8.62
N PRO A 12 3.05 3.90 -9.61
CA PRO A 12 3.46 5.28 -9.39
C PRO A 12 2.26 6.15 -9.00
N VAL A 13 2.35 6.89 -7.90
CA VAL A 13 1.28 7.74 -7.38
C VAL A 13 1.79 9.14 -7.07
N THR A 14 0.85 10.06 -6.93
CA THR A 14 1.06 11.49 -6.66
C THR A 14 1.79 12.22 -7.81
N PRO A 15 1.80 13.56 -7.81
CA PRO A 15 2.66 14.33 -8.71
C PRO A 15 4.16 14.07 -8.53
N LEU A 16 4.59 13.56 -7.37
CA LEU A 16 5.99 13.26 -7.07
C LEU A 16 6.48 11.91 -7.62
N GLN A 17 5.59 11.15 -8.28
CA GLN A 17 5.91 9.83 -8.85
C GLN A 17 6.45 8.85 -7.79
N GLN A 18 5.87 8.89 -6.58
CA GLN A 18 6.21 7.97 -5.51
C GLN A 18 5.80 6.53 -5.90
N ASN A 19 6.67 5.56 -5.62
CA ASN A 19 6.51 4.14 -5.96
C ASN A 19 5.68 3.35 -4.94
N CYS A 20 4.38 3.59 -4.87
CA CYS A 20 3.50 2.73 -4.06
C CYS A 20 3.61 1.29 -4.55
N THR A 21 3.80 0.33 -3.63
CA THR A 21 4.03 -1.07 -3.98
C THR A 21 2.86 -1.93 -3.56
N LEU A 22 2.28 -2.68 -4.51
CA LEU A 22 1.39 -3.80 -4.22
C LEU A 22 2.24 -5.07 -4.12
N LEU A 23 2.30 -5.72 -2.96
CA LEU A 23 3.01 -7.00 -2.76
C LEU A 23 2.04 -8.09 -2.31
N TRP A 24 2.23 -9.32 -2.78
CA TRP A 24 1.32 -10.43 -2.44
C TRP A 24 1.96 -11.81 -2.52
N CYS A 25 1.38 -12.73 -1.76
CA CYS A 25 1.67 -14.15 -1.86
C CYS A 25 0.99 -14.75 -3.09
N THR A 26 1.74 -15.45 -3.94
CA THR A 26 1.23 -16.03 -5.19
C THR A 26 0.39 -17.30 -4.99
N VAL A 27 0.37 -17.85 -3.77
CA VAL A 27 -0.45 -19.02 -3.41
C VAL A 27 -1.81 -18.59 -2.87
N THR A 28 -1.83 -17.65 -1.93
CA THR A 28 -3.06 -17.23 -1.24
C THR A 28 -3.72 -16.01 -1.86
N MET A 29 -3.01 -15.29 -2.72
CA MET A 29 -3.41 -13.99 -3.26
C MET A 29 -3.69 -12.91 -2.19
N ARG A 30 -3.23 -13.13 -0.96
CA ARG A 30 -3.27 -12.14 0.12
C ARG A 30 -2.06 -11.22 0.00
N GLY A 31 -2.27 -9.92 0.19
CA GLY A 31 -1.25 -8.92 -0.02
C GLY A 31 -1.46 -7.63 0.77
N ALA A 32 -0.56 -6.69 0.55
CA ALA A 32 -0.54 -5.39 1.18
C ALA A 32 -0.15 -4.31 0.17
N PHE A 33 -0.64 -3.10 0.41
CA PHE A 33 -0.04 -1.90 -0.16
C PHE A 33 1.04 -1.37 0.77
N VAL A 34 2.17 -0.98 0.21
CA VAL A 34 3.23 -0.24 0.88
C VAL A 34 3.22 1.18 0.35
N ASP A 35 3.17 2.15 1.26
CA ASP A 35 3.22 3.58 0.98
C ASP A 35 2.15 4.07 -0.02
N PRO A 36 0.85 3.93 0.28
CA PRO A 36 -0.23 4.51 -0.51
C PRO A 36 -0.30 6.05 -0.34
N GLY A 37 0.54 6.76 -1.07
CA GLY A 37 0.62 8.22 -1.03
C GLY A 37 -0.54 8.99 -1.68
N GLY A 38 -1.24 8.35 -2.64
CA GLY A 38 -2.17 9.05 -3.52
C GLY A 38 -2.95 8.10 -4.44
N ASP A 39 -3.84 8.69 -5.25
CA ASP A 39 -4.49 8.04 -6.39
C ASP A 39 -5.26 6.75 -6.07
N LEU A 40 -6.12 6.78 -5.04
CA LEU A 40 -6.93 5.63 -4.62
C LEU A 40 -7.58 4.82 -5.76
N PRO A 41 -8.19 5.44 -6.82
CA PRO A 41 -8.75 4.67 -7.92
C PRO A 41 -7.72 3.80 -8.65
N LYS A 42 -6.48 4.29 -8.78
CA LYS A 42 -5.37 3.58 -9.41
C LYS A 42 -4.91 2.40 -8.55
N LEU A 43 -4.82 2.59 -7.24
CA LEU A 43 -4.47 1.54 -6.29
C LEU A 43 -5.52 0.42 -6.29
N ARG A 44 -6.81 0.77 -6.21
CA ARG A 44 -7.91 -0.20 -6.30
C ARG A 44 -7.89 -0.97 -7.61
N ALA A 45 -7.65 -0.29 -8.73
CA ALA A 45 -7.53 -0.93 -10.03
C ALA A 45 -6.35 -1.91 -10.08
N ALA A 46 -5.20 -1.58 -9.49
CA ALA A 46 -4.04 -2.48 -9.43
C ALA A 46 -4.32 -3.75 -8.60
N ALA A 47 -4.95 -3.61 -7.43
CA ALA A 47 -5.34 -4.76 -6.61
C ALA A 47 -6.34 -5.67 -7.36
N ALA A 48 -7.36 -5.07 -7.99
CA ALA A 48 -8.35 -5.80 -8.79
C ALA A 48 -7.73 -6.49 -10.01
N GLN A 49 -6.84 -5.81 -10.74
CA GLN A 49 -6.14 -6.35 -11.91
C GLN A 49 -5.33 -7.60 -11.56
N HIS A 50 -4.69 -7.61 -10.39
CA HIS A 50 -3.89 -8.75 -9.94
C HIS A 50 -4.69 -9.78 -9.13
N GLY A 51 -5.96 -9.53 -8.81
CA GLY A 51 -6.80 -10.40 -8.00
C GLY A 51 -6.29 -10.54 -6.56
N VAL A 52 -5.72 -9.48 -6.00
CA VAL A 52 -5.12 -9.48 -4.65
C VAL A 52 -6.16 -9.08 -3.61
N THR A 53 -6.31 -9.91 -2.57
CA THR A 53 -7.02 -9.55 -1.35
C THR A 53 -6.09 -8.75 -0.44
N ILE A 54 -6.40 -7.47 -0.23
CA ILE A 54 -5.62 -6.58 0.63
C ILE A 54 -5.95 -6.89 2.09
N GLU A 55 -4.92 -7.07 2.90
CA GLU A 55 -5.07 -7.39 4.33
C GLU A 55 -4.38 -6.41 5.26
N LYS A 56 -3.49 -5.60 4.70
CA LYS A 56 -2.71 -4.60 5.43
C LYS A 56 -2.35 -3.44 4.51
N ILE A 57 -2.17 -2.29 5.14
CA ILE A 57 -1.40 -1.18 4.59
C ILE A 57 -0.12 -1.08 5.40
N ILE A 58 1.01 -0.84 4.77
CA ILE A 58 2.32 -0.71 5.42
C ILE A 58 2.89 0.66 5.08
N LEU A 59 3.41 1.36 6.07
CA LEU A 59 4.08 2.65 5.90
C LEU A 59 5.56 2.52 6.27
N THR A 60 6.43 2.94 5.36
CA THR A 60 7.87 3.03 5.60
C THR A 60 8.20 4.22 6.50
N HIS A 61 7.58 5.37 6.25
CA HIS A 61 7.75 6.63 6.98
C HIS A 61 6.53 7.56 6.75
N GLY A 62 6.50 8.68 7.45
CA GLY A 62 5.34 9.59 7.54
C GLY A 62 5.28 10.72 6.51
N HIS A 63 6.11 10.74 5.46
CA HIS A 63 5.99 11.80 4.44
C HIS A 63 4.69 11.67 3.64
N ILE A 64 4.12 12.82 3.29
CA ILE A 64 2.78 12.93 2.71
C ILE A 64 2.62 12.13 1.41
N ASP A 65 3.65 12.05 0.59
CA ASP A 65 3.65 11.29 -0.66
C ASP A 65 3.75 9.78 -0.46
N HIS A 66 3.98 9.31 0.77
CA HIS A 66 3.94 7.90 1.16
C HIS A 66 2.69 7.54 1.95
N CYS A 67 2.18 8.42 2.81
CA CYS A 67 1.06 8.10 3.70
C CYS A 67 -0.25 8.85 3.42
N GLY A 68 -0.28 9.76 2.44
CA GLY A 68 -1.39 10.68 2.21
C GLY A 68 -2.77 10.03 2.03
N GLU A 69 -2.82 8.83 1.46
CA GLU A 69 -4.06 8.07 1.24
C GLU A 69 -4.11 6.76 2.04
N ALA A 70 -3.24 6.59 3.04
CA ALA A 70 -3.15 5.36 3.81
C ALA A 70 -4.40 5.08 4.64
N LYS A 71 -4.93 6.09 5.33
CA LYS A 71 -6.15 5.94 6.15
C LYS A 71 -7.39 5.68 5.31
N PRO A 72 -7.71 6.47 4.27
CA PRO A 72 -8.83 6.18 3.37
C PRO A 72 -8.74 4.79 2.73
N LEU A 73 -7.56 4.38 2.26
CA LEU A 73 -7.39 3.05 1.65
C LEU A 73 -7.56 1.92 2.67
N ALA A 74 -7.06 2.10 3.89
CA ALA A 74 -7.23 1.12 4.97
C ALA A 74 -8.72 0.97 5.35
N ASP A 75 -9.47 2.07 5.40
CA ASP A 75 -10.91 2.07 5.67
C ASP A 75 -11.70 1.36 4.56
N ASP A 76 -11.38 1.62 3.29
CA ASP A 76 -12.00 0.98 2.13
C ASP A 76 -11.91 -0.56 2.19
N TYR A 77 -10.77 -1.09 2.63
CA TYR A 77 -10.55 -2.53 2.76
C TYR A 77 -10.88 -3.09 4.15
N GLY A 78 -11.14 -2.25 5.15
CA GLY A 78 -11.35 -2.66 6.54
C GLY A 78 -10.10 -3.29 7.18
N VAL A 79 -8.92 -2.79 6.87
CA VAL A 79 -7.62 -3.35 7.30
C VAL A 79 -6.85 -2.42 8.23
N GLN A 80 -5.83 -2.95 8.91
CA GLN A 80 -4.94 -2.16 9.75
C GLN A 80 -3.79 -1.55 8.95
N ILE A 81 -3.28 -0.42 9.43
CA ILE A 81 -2.03 0.19 8.98
C ILE A 81 -0.91 -0.27 9.92
N GLU A 82 0.19 -0.78 9.36
CA GLU A 82 1.41 -1.13 10.09
C GLU A 82 2.52 -0.11 9.79
N GLY A 83 3.18 0.36 10.84
CA GLY A 83 4.12 1.48 10.75
C GLY A 83 3.42 2.85 10.67
N PRO A 84 4.18 3.93 10.43
CA PRO A 84 5.65 3.97 10.48
C PRO A 84 6.16 3.89 11.93
N HIS A 85 7.45 4.12 12.15
CA HIS A 85 8.00 4.23 13.50
C HIS A 85 7.35 5.41 14.26
N GLU A 86 7.29 5.30 15.59
CA GLU A 86 6.69 6.30 16.49
C GLU A 86 7.31 7.70 16.33
N GLU A 87 8.59 7.77 15.94
CA GLU A 87 9.30 9.03 15.71
C GLU A 87 8.70 9.87 14.58
N ASP A 88 7.92 9.27 13.67
CA ASP A 88 7.21 9.98 12.60
C ASP A 88 5.79 10.44 13.01
N ARG A 89 5.42 10.31 14.29
CA ARG A 89 4.10 10.74 14.79
C ARG A 89 3.82 12.21 14.44
N PHE A 90 4.83 13.07 14.50
CA PHE A 90 4.67 14.51 14.19
C PHE A 90 4.30 14.79 12.73
N LEU A 91 4.48 13.83 11.82
CA LEU A 91 4.06 13.93 10.41
C LEU A 91 2.66 13.34 10.17
N THR A 92 2.23 12.39 11.00
CA THR A 92 1.05 11.56 10.77
C THR A 92 -0.12 11.85 11.69
N SER A 93 0.11 12.56 12.80
CA SER A 93 -0.91 12.88 13.81
C SER A 93 -1.15 14.39 13.88
N THR A 94 -2.33 14.81 13.48
CA THR A 94 -2.86 16.18 13.66
C THR A 94 -4.07 16.16 14.57
#